data_AF-A0A8T5ZMX7-F1
#
_entry.id   AF-A0A8T5ZMX7-F1
#
_cell.length_a   1.000
_cell.length_b   1.000
_cell.length_c   1.000
_cell.angle_alpha   90.00
_cell.angle_beta   90.00
_cell.angle_gamma   90.00
#
_symmetry.space_group_name_H-M   'P 1'
#
loop_
_entity.id
_entity.type
_entity.pdbx_description
1 polymer ?
#
loop_
_entity_poly.entity_id
_entity_poly.type
_entity_poly.pdbx_seq_one_letter_code
_entity_poly.pdbx_strand_id
1 'polypeptide(L)'
;MIFTLRPYQQEAVDATLNHFRRHKTPAVIVLPTGAGKSLVIAELARLARGRVLVLAHVKELVAQNHAKYQALGLEADIFAAGLKRKESHGKVVFGSVQSVARNLDAFQGEFSLLIVDECHRIGDDEESQYQQILTHLTKVNPHLRLLGLTATPFRLGKGWI
;
A
#
# COMPACT_ATOMS: atom_id res chain seq x y z
N MET A 1 10.42 6.21 20.62
CA MET A 1 11.16 4.92 20.57
C MET A 1 11.15 4.46 19.13
N ILE A 2 12.32 4.21 18.54
CA ILE A 2 12.40 3.60 17.21
C ILE A 2 11.94 2.15 17.37
N PHE A 3 10.88 1.77 16.66
CA PHE A 3 10.30 0.44 16.74
C PHE A 3 11.22 -0.56 16.05
N THR A 4 11.64 -1.63 16.75
CA THR A 4 12.43 -2.71 16.15
C THR A 4 11.50 -3.79 15.61
N LEU A 5 11.62 -4.08 14.31
CA LEU A 5 10.87 -5.16 13.67
C LEU A 5 11.25 -6.53 14.25
N ARG A 6 10.27 -7.43 14.33
CA ARG A 6 10.53 -8.86 14.63
C ARG A 6 11.25 -9.52 13.45
N PRO A 7 12.00 -10.61 13.66
CA PRO A 7 12.79 -11.25 12.61
C PRO A 7 12.00 -11.53 11.32
N TYR A 8 10.80 -12.11 11.42
CA TYR A 8 9.96 -12.39 10.26
C TYR A 8 9.42 -11.14 9.55
N GLN A 9 9.27 -10.02 10.27
CA GLN A 9 8.87 -8.74 9.67
C GLN A 9 10.03 -8.13 8.91
N GLN A 10 11.24 -8.19 9.48
CA GLN A 10 12.45 -7.74 8.81
C GLN A 10 12.74 -8.57 7.56
N GLU A 11 12.61 -9.89 7.64
CA GLU A 11 12.76 -10.79 6.50
C GLU A 11 11.79 -10.44 5.37
N ALA A 12 10.52 -10.14 5.69
CA ALA A 12 9.54 -9.70 4.69
C ALA A 12 9.95 -8.37 4.03
N VAL A 13 10.49 -7.42 4.80
CA VAL A 13 11.02 -6.15 4.28
C VAL A 13 12.21 -6.40 3.36
N ASP A 14 13.19 -7.18 3.80
CA ASP A 14 14.41 -7.46 3.07
C ASP A 14 14.13 -8.21 1.77
N ALA A 15 13.25 -9.21 1.81
CA ALA A 15 12.79 -9.95 0.63
C ALA A 15 12.15 -9.01 -0.40
N THR A 16 11.30 -8.08 0.06
CA THR A 16 10.63 -7.10 -0.81
C THR A 16 11.64 -6.15 -1.46
N LEU A 17 12.60 -5.63 -0.69
CA LEU A 17 13.66 -4.77 -1.22
C LEU A 17 14.53 -5.50 -2.23
N ASN A 18 14.92 -6.75 -1.94
CA ASN A 18 15.72 -7.56 -2.84
C ASN A 18 14.98 -7.87 -4.14
N HIS A 19 13.68 -8.17 -4.07
CA HIS A 19 12.83 -8.37 -5.24
C HIS A 19 12.76 -7.12 -6.11
N PHE A 20 12.37 -5.96 -5.57
CA PHE A 20 12.18 -4.74 -6.38
C PHE A 20 13.48 -4.08 -6.85
N ARG A 21 14.64 -4.44 -6.27
CA ARG A 21 15.96 -4.08 -6.80
C ARG A 21 16.33 -4.86 -8.06
N ARG A 22 15.83 -6.09 -8.21
CA ARG A 22 16.18 -7.00 -9.32
C ARG A 22 15.08 -7.11 -10.37
N HIS A 23 13.83 -6.96 -9.96
CA HIS A 23 12.65 -7.20 -10.77
C HIS A 23 11.67 -6.02 -10.70
N LYS A 24 10.85 -5.90 -11.74
CA LYS A 24 9.76 -4.91 -11.81
C LYS A 24 8.38 -5.52 -11.58
N THR A 25 8.28 -6.84 -11.50
CA THR A 25 7.03 -7.58 -11.38
C THR A 25 6.39 -7.35 -10.00
N PRO A 26 5.05 -7.32 -9.91
CA PRO A 26 4.35 -7.23 -8.63
C PRO A 26 4.77 -8.34 -7.65
N ALA A 27 4.62 -8.09 -6.36
CA ALA A 27 4.89 -9.05 -5.30
C ALA A 27 3.79 -9.04 -4.23
N VAL A 28 3.66 -10.14 -3.49
CA VAL A 28 2.71 -10.27 -2.37
C VAL A 28 3.45 -10.74 -1.13
N ILE A 29 3.24 -10.04 -0.01
CA ILE A 29 3.65 -10.48 1.33
C ILE A 29 2.44 -11.13 2.00
N VAL A 30 2.62 -12.37 2.44
CA VAL A 30 1.60 -13.09 3.21
C VAL A 30 2.00 -13.11 4.68
N LEU A 31 1.21 -12.46 5.51
CA LEU A 31 1.41 -12.43 6.96
C LEU A 31 0.06 -12.57 7.67
N PRO A 32 -0.08 -13.51 8.63
CA PRO A 32 -1.36 -13.74 9.29
C PRO A 32 -1.82 -12.52 10.10
N THR A 33 -3.11 -12.46 10.39
CA THR A 33 -3.67 -11.41 11.26
C THR A 33 -2.94 -11.41 12.60
N GLY A 34 -2.63 -10.23 13.12
CA GLY A 34 -1.85 -10.08 14.36
C GLY A 34 -0.33 -10.17 14.18
N ALA A 35 0.19 -10.58 13.01
CA ALA A 35 1.63 -10.60 12.75
C ALA A 35 2.26 -9.20 12.61
N GLY A 36 1.44 -8.15 12.51
CA GLY A 36 1.90 -6.76 12.42
C GLY A 36 2.18 -6.29 10.99
N LYS A 37 1.32 -6.63 10.02
CA LYS A 37 1.40 -6.15 8.63
C LYS A 37 1.60 -4.64 8.51
N SER A 38 0.90 -3.87 9.33
CA SER A 38 1.00 -2.40 9.33
C SER A 38 2.38 -1.86 9.70
N LEU A 39 3.18 -2.62 10.47
CA LEU A 39 4.58 -2.26 10.77
C LEU A 39 5.49 -2.50 9.56
N VAL A 40 5.25 -3.60 8.82
CA VAL A 40 5.96 -3.89 7.57
C VAL A 40 5.64 -2.83 6.50
N ILE A 41 4.36 -2.46 6.38
CA ILE A 41 3.93 -1.36 5.49
C ILE A 41 4.63 -0.05 5.87
N ALA A 42 4.64 0.31 7.15
CA ALA A 42 5.26 1.53 7.62
C ALA A 42 6.77 1.57 7.32
N GLU A 43 7.46 0.45 7.55
CA GLU A 43 8.90 0.36 7.27
C GLU A 43 9.22 0.43 5.77
N LEU A 44 8.47 -0.28 4.93
CA LEU A 44 8.64 -0.20 3.48
C LEU A 44 8.36 1.20 2.93
N ALA A 45 7.32 1.86 3.44
CA ALA A 45 7.02 3.24 3.07
C ALA A 45 8.12 4.22 3.50
N ARG A 46 8.75 3.99 4.67
CA ARG A 46 9.87 4.78 5.17
C ARG A 46 11.11 4.62 4.30
N LEU A 47 11.45 3.38 3.97
CA LEU A 47 12.64 3.00 3.20
C LEU A 47 12.53 3.36 1.70
N ALA A 48 11.31 3.49 1.18
CA ALA A 48 11.10 3.89 -0.21
C ALA A 48 11.76 5.26 -0.50
N ARG A 49 12.45 5.36 -1.64
CA ARG A 49 13.12 6.59 -2.07
C ARG A 49 12.13 7.59 -2.68
N GLY A 50 11.23 7.11 -3.54
CA GLY A 50 10.19 7.94 -4.16
C GLY A 50 8.92 8.01 -3.31
N ARG A 51 7.86 8.58 -3.91
CA ARG A 51 6.57 8.68 -3.24
C ARG A 51 5.89 7.32 -3.16
N VAL A 52 5.12 7.13 -2.09
CA VAL A 52 4.41 5.88 -1.76
C VAL A 52 2.93 6.17 -1.55
N LEU A 53 2.08 5.40 -2.22
CA LEU A 53 0.65 5.34 -1.93
C LEU A 53 0.35 4.02 -1.24
N VAL A 54 -0.29 4.09 -0.08
CA VAL A 54 -0.78 2.91 0.65
C VAL A 54 -2.30 2.92 0.59
N LEU A 55 -2.88 1.90 -0.03
CA LEU A 55 -4.32 1.71 -0.14
C LEU A 55 -4.84 0.72 0.89
N ALA A 56 -5.96 1.07 1.53
CA ALA A 56 -6.77 0.15 2.30
C ALA A 56 -8.25 0.30 1.96
N HIS A 57 -9.04 -0.75 2.19
CA HIS A 57 -10.43 -0.79 1.75
C HIS A 57 -11.40 -0.04 2.67
N VAL A 58 -11.09 0.11 3.96
CA VAL A 58 -11.91 0.82 4.95
C VAL A 58 -11.09 1.90 5.68
N LYS A 59 -11.79 2.94 6.16
CA LYS A 59 -11.16 4.12 6.79
C LYS A 59 -10.40 3.77 8.07
N GLU A 60 -10.84 2.75 8.80
CA GLU A 60 -10.23 2.27 10.04
C GLU A 60 -8.82 1.73 9.76
N LEU A 61 -8.66 0.96 8.68
CA LEU A 61 -7.36 0.44 8.27
C LEU A 61 -6.45 1.56 7.73
N VAL A 62 -7.00 2.55 7.02
CA VAL A 62 -6.25 3.74 6.62
C VAL A 62 -5.69 4.46 7.86
N ALA A 63 -6.54 4.72 8.85
CA ALA A 63 -6.14 5.38 10.10
C ALA A 63 -5.11 4.54 10.88
N GLN A 64 -5.29 3.23 10.95
CA GLN A 64 -4.36 2.32 11.63
C GLN A 64 -2.98 2.31 10.96
N ASN A 65 -2.92 2.18 9.64
CA ASN A 65 -1.66 2.18 8.89
C ASN A 65 -0.94 3.52 8.99
N HIS A 66 -1.68 4.64 8.88
CA HIS A 66 -1.15 5.98 9.07
C HIS A 66 -0.57 6.16 10.49
N ALA A 67 -1.31 5.76 11.53
CA ALA A 67 -0.84 5.87 12.92
C ALA A 67 0.43 5.03 13.18
N LYS A 68 0.58 3.85 12.55
CA LYS A 68 1.82 3.05 12.67
C LYS A 68 3.01 3.73 12.01
N TYR A 69 2.80 4.40 10.89
CA TYR A 69 3.84 5.17 10.24
C TYR A 69 4.23 6.41 11.05
N GLN A 70 3.26 7.15 11.58
CA GLN A 70 3.52 8.30 12.46
C GLN A 70 4.25 7.93 13.75
N ALA A 71 4.01 6.73 14.30
CA ALA A 71 4.73 6.23 15.46
C ALA A 71 6.25 6.09 15.24
N LEU A 72 6.71 6.10 13.99
CA LEU A 72 8.14 6.15 13.62
C LEU A 72 8.72 7.59 13.66
N GLY A 73 7.92 8.59 14.01
CA GLY A 73 8.30 10.02 13.99
C GLY A 73 8.28 10.63 12.59
N LEU A 74 7.42 10.11 11.70
CA LEU A 74 7.35 10.51 10.30
C LEU A 74 5.98 11.09 9.96
N GLU A 75 5.95 12.09 9.09
CA GLU A 75 4.70 12.69 8.60
C GLU A 75 4.21 11.99 7.32
N ALA A 76 2.89 11.84 7.22
CA ALA A 76 2.21 11.29 6.04
C ALA A 76 0.83 11.90 5.88
N ASP A 77 0.40 11.98 4.63
CA ASP A 77 -0.90 12.48 4.22
C ASP A 77 -1.98 11.41 4.37
N ILE A 78 -3.23 11.84 4.56
CA ILE A 78 -4.41 10.96 4.45
C ILE A 78 -5.32 11.43 3.32
N PHE A 79 -5.71 10.48 2.47
CA PHE A 79 -6.72 10.65 1.44
C PHE A 79 -7.90 9.70 1.64
N ALA A 80 -8.80 10.04 2.56
CA ALA A 80 -9.96 9.22 2.88
C ALA A 80 -11.14 10.10 3.29
N ALA A 81 -12.21 10.08 2.48
CA ALA A 81 -13.44 10.84 2.78
C ALA A 81 -14.06 10.44 4.13
N GLY A 82 -13.99 9.15 4.50
CA GLY A 82 -14.45 8.65 5.79
C GLY A 82 -13.68 9.20 7.00
N LEU A 83 -12.48 9.75 6.80
CA LEU A 83 -11.68 10.45 7.81
C LEU A 83 -11.72 11.98 7.64
N LYS A 84 -12.53 12.50 6.70
CA LYS A 84 -12.62 13.92 6.34
C LYS A 84 -11.27 14.56 5.97
N ARG A 85 -10.35 13.78 5.38
CA ARG A 85 -9.04 14.24 4.92
C ARG A 85 -8.85 13.97 3.44
N LYS A 86 -8.24 14.92 2.74
CA LYS A 86 -7.99 14.91 1.29
C LYS A 86 -6.61 15.51 0.98
N GLU A 87 -5.57 14.94 1.56
CA GLU A 87 -4.19 15.36 1.29
C GLU A 87 -3.50 14.29 0.42
N SER A 88 -2.78 14.70 -0.60
CA SER A 88 -2.11 13.78 -1.55
C SER A 88 -0.79 14.34 -2.07
N HIS A 89 -0.13 15.24 -1.35
CA HIS A 89 1.10 15.91 -1.76
C HIS A 89 2.36 15.33 -1.12
N GLY A 90 2.23 14.79 0.09
CA GLY A 90 3.34 14.23 0.87
C GLY A 90 4.06 13.06 0.19
N LYS A 91 5.23 12.73 0.76
CA LYS A 91 6.04 11.57 0.33
C LYS A 91 5.24 10.27 0.46
N VAL A 92 4.51 10.11 1.55
CA VAL A 92 3.67 8.94 1.83
C VAL A 92 2.23 9.41 1.97
N VAL A 93 1.32 8.74 1.25
CA VAL A 93 -0.12 9.00 1.30
C VAL A 93 -0.82 7.71 1.69
N PHE A 94 -1.64 7.74 2.74
CA PHE A 94 -2.53 6.65 3.12
C PHE A 94 -3.94 6.96 2.61
N GLY A 95 -4.44 6.16 1.68
CA GLY A 95 -5.70 6.40 0.99
C GLY A 95 -6.71 5.27 1.14
N SER A 96 -8.00 5.60 1.15
CA SER A 96 -9.02 4.58 0.94
C SER A 96 -9.25 4.37 -0.56
N VAL A 97 -9.39 3.11 -0.98
CA VAL A 97 -9.56 2.74 -2.41
C VAL A 97 -10.68 3.55 -3.07
N GLN A 98 -11.84 3.62 -2.42
CA GLN A 98 -13.00 4.36 -2.92
C GLN A 98 -12.73 5.87 -3.06
N SER A 99 -12.00 6.47 -2.12
CA SER A 99 -11.71 7.91 -2.18
C SER A 99 -10.72 8.21 -3.30
N VAL A 100 -9.66 7.42 -3.43
CA VAL A 100 -8.64 7.60 -4.46
C VAL A 100 -9.24 7.40 -5.86
N ALA A 101 -9.99 6.31 -6.09
CA ALA A 101 -10.60 6.02 -7.39
C ALA A 101 -11.57 7.12 -7.86
N ARG A 102 -12.28 7.78 -6.93
CA ARG A 102 -13.20 8.90 -7.26
C ARG A 102 -12.52 10.24 -7.48
N ASN A 103 -11.21 10.36 -7.22
CA ASN A 103 -10.49 11.64 -7.24
C ASN A 103 -9.11 11.47 -7.90
N LEU A 104 -9.02 10.70 -8.99
CA LEU A 104 -7.75 10.39 -9.67
C LEU A 104 -6.98 11.64 -10.13
N ASP A 105 -7.67 12.74 -10.39
CA ASP A 105 -7.06 14.04 -10.73
C ASP A 105 -6.17 14.60 -9.60
N ALA A 106 -6.36 14.18 -8.35
CA ALA A 106 -5.49 14.54 -7.23
C ALA A 106 -4.21 13.68 -7.17
N PHE A 107 -4.07 12.69 -8.05
CA PHE A 107 -2.98 11.70 -8.09
C PHE A 107 -2.22 11.76 -9.43
N GLN A 108 -1.95 12.97 -9.92
CA GLN A 108 -1.13 13.22 -11.12
C GLN A 108 0.39 13.21 -10.83
N GLY A 109 0.78 13.29 -9.56
CA GLY A 109 2.18 13.21 -9.17
C GLY A 109 2.69 11.77 -9.14
N GLU A 110 3.96 11.57 -9.52
CA GLU A 110 4.56 10.24 -9.64
C GLU A 110 4.67 9.52 -8.29
N PHE A 111 3.99 8.38 -8.18
CA PHE A 111 4.23 7.38 -7.14
C PHE A 111 5.18 6.31 -7.67
N SER A 112 6.20 5.98 -6.88
CA SER A 112 7.16 4.92 -7.22
C SER A 112 6.74 3.54 -6.72
N LEU A 113 5.92 3.52 -5.65
CA LEU A 113 5.44 2.32 -5.00
C LEU A 113 3.97 2.50 -4.62
N LEU A 114 3.16 1.54 -5.04
CA LEU A 114 1.79 1.34 -4.57
C LEU A 114 1.77 0.10 -3.67
N ILE A 115 1.32 0.28 -2.43
CA ILE A 115 1.10 -0.79 -1.46
C ILE A 115 -0.41 -0.98 -1.29
N VAL A 116 -0.91 -2.20 -1.41
CA VAL A 116 -2.32 -2.54 -1.18
C VAL A 116 -2.44 -3.47 0.03
N ASP A 117 -3.05 -2.97 1.09
CA ASP A 117 -3.42 -3.77 2.27
C ASP A 117 -4.72 -4.54 2.00
N GLU A 118 -4.76 -5.79 2.45
CA GLU A 118 -5.76 -6.79 2.09
C GLU A 118 -5.91 -6.94 0.56
N CYS A 119 -4.78 -7.14 -0.14
CA CYS A 119 -4.71 -7.23 -1.60
C CYS A 119 -5.52 -8.39 -2.20
N HIS A 120 -5.93 -9.37 -1.39
CA HIS A 120 -6.88 -10.41 -1.79
C HIS A 120 -8.23 -9.84 -2.28
N ARG A 121 -8.51 -8.56 -2.03
CA ARG A 121 -9.70 -7.85 -2.52
C ARG A 121 -9.57 -7.28 -3.94
N ILE A 122 -8.38 -7.32 -4.57
CA ILE A 122 -8.18 -6.81 -5.94
C ILE A 122 -8.86 -7.76 -6.94
N GLY A 123 -10.11 -7.46 -7.32
CA GLY A 123 -10.88 -8.29 -8.25
C GLY A 123 -10.28 -8.35 -9.66
N ASP A 124 -10.77 -9.32 -10.44
CA ASP A 124 -10.37 -9.50 -11.84
C ASP A 124 -11.22 -8.65 -12.79
N ASP A 125 -12.20 -7.94 -12.24
CA ASP A 125 -13.01 -6.95 -12.96
C ASP A 125 -12.12 -5.78 -13.37
N GLU A 126 -11.93 -5.63 -14.69
CA GLU A 126 -11.15 -4.56 -15.32
C GLU A 126 -11.74 -3.18 -15.05
N GLU A 127 -13.03 -3.09 -14.72
CA GLU A 127 -13.70 -1.84 -14.36
C GLU A 127 -13.63 -1.55 -12.85
N SER A 128 -13.01 -2.43 -12.06
CA SER A 128 -12.94 -2.25 -10.61
C SER A 128 -12.12 -1.02 -10.21
N GLN A 129 -12.44 -0.47 -9.04
CA GLN A 129 -11.74 0.70 -8.49
C GLN A 129 -10.22 0.48 -8.35
N TYR A 130 -9.79 -0.75 -8.06
CA TYR A 130 -8.37 -1.07 -8.02
C TYR A 130 -7.73 -0.96 -9.40
N GLN A 131 -8.38 -1.49 -10.44
CA GLN A 131 -7.88 -1.43 -11.81
C GLN A 131 -7.85 0.00 -12.35
N GLN A 132 -8.87 0.82 -12.01
CA GLN A 132 -8.87 2.25 -12.33
C GLN A 132 -7.65 2.98 -11.73
N ILE A 133 -7.36 2.75 -10.45
CA ILE A 133 -6.20 3.34 -9.78
C ILE A 133 -4.89 2.82 -10.38
N LEU A 134 -4.76 1.52 -10.58
CA LEU A 134 -3.55 0.90 -11.14
C LEU A 134 -3.26 1.42 -12.54
N THR A 135 -4.27 1.50 -13.39
CA THR A 135 -4.17 2.01 -14.76
C THR A 135 -3.72 3.46 -14.76
N HIS A 136 -4.37 4.30 -13.95
CA HIS A 136 -4.03 5.71 -13.81
C HIS A 136 -2.59 5.92 -13.33
N LEU A 137 -2.20 5.27 -12.23
CA LEU A 137 -0.86 5.43 -11.66
C LEU A 137 0.24 4.86 -12.56
N THR A 138 -0.04 3.78 -13.30
CA THR A 138 0.90 3.21 -14.28
C THR A 138 1.07 4.12 -15.49
N LYS A 139 0.00 4.81 -15.92
CA LYS A 139 0.08 5.83 -16.97
C LYS A 139 0.93 7.02 -16.53
N VAL A 140 0.79 7.45 -15.28
CA VAL A 140 1.60 8.53 -14.70
C VAL A 140 3.06 8.10 -14.54
N ASN A 141 3.31 6.87 -14.06
CA ASN A 141 4.65 6.31 -13.90
C ASN A 141 4.70 4.84 -14.37
N PRO A 142 5.21 4.57 -15.59
CA PRO A 142 5.38 3.21 -16.10
C PRO A 142 6.38 2.34 -15.32
N HIS A 143 7.10 2.91 -14.35
CA HIS A 143 8.02 2.21 -13.47
C HIS A 143 7.46 1.93 -12.08
N LEU A 144 6.18 2.21 -11.84
CA LEU A 144 5.47 1.91 -10.60
C LEU A 144 5.72 0.46 -10.15
N ARG A 145 6.03 0.28 -8.87
CA ARG A 145 6.06 -1.02 -8.21
C ARG A 145 4.75 -1.27 -7.49
N LEU A 146 4.19 -2.47 -7.64
CA LEU A 146 2.98 -2.91 -6.96
C LEU A 146 3.33 -3.96 -5.91
N LEU A 147 2.94 -3.70 -4.67
CA LEU A 147 3.07 -4.62 -3.56
C LEU A 147 1.72 -4.89 -2.91
N GLY A 148 1.33 -6.15 -2.81
CA GLY A 148 0.19 -6.57 -2.01
C GLY A 148 0.60 -7.08 -0.63
N LEU A 149 -0.22 -6.82 0.39
CA LEU A 149 -0.14 -7.52 1.67
C LEU A 149 -1.49 -8.16 1.99
N THR A 150 -1.48 -9.40 2.47
CA THR A 150 -2.71 -10.12 2.84
C THR A 150 -2.42 -11.15 3.93
N ALA A 151 -3.45 -11.47 4.74
CA ALA A 151 -3.40 -12.65 5.62
C ALA A 151 -3.89 -13.92 4.92
N THR A 152 -4.64 -13.75 3.82
CA THR A 152 -5.29 -14.83 3.09
C THR A 152 -4.91 -14.71 1.62
N PRO A 153 -3.89 -15.44 1.14
CA PRO A 153 -3.51 -15.44 -0.27
C PRO A 153 -4.42 -16.38 -1.07
N PHE A 154 -5.71 -16.41 -0.72
CA PHE A 154 -6.68 -17.30 -1.32
C PHE A 154 -7.98 -16.54 -1.50
N ARG A 155 -8.57 -16.66 -2.68
CA ARG A 155 -9.89 -16.12 -2.99
C ARG A 155 -10.89 -17.25 -3.17
N LEU A 156 -12.01 -17.17 -2.47
CA LEU A 156 -13.10 -18.13 -2.57
C LEU A 156 -13.54 -18.24 -4.06
N GLY A 157 -13.51 -19.46 -4.60
CA GLY A 157 -13.87 -19.75 -5.99
C GLY A 157 -12.76 -19.53 -7.04
N LYS A 158 -11.57 -19.01 -6.68
CA LYS A 158 -10.48 -18.77 -7.64
C LYS A 158 -9.11 -19.34 -7.27
N GLY A 159 -8.88 -19.67 -6.00
CA GLY A 159 -7.62 -20.28 -5.59
C GLY A 159 -6.60 -19.26 -5.07
N TRP A 160 -5.33 -19.57 -5.23
CA TRP A 160 -4.21 -18.76 -4.76
C TRP A 160 -4.09 -17.45 -5.57
N ILE A 161 -3.84 -16.31 -4.91
CA ILE A 161 -3.63 -14.99 -5.55
C ILE A 161 -2.18 -14.52 -5.54
#